data_AF-A0A7X9LW97-F1
#
_entry.id   AF-A0A7X9LW97-F1
#
_cell.length_a   1.000
_cell.length_b   1.000
_cell.length_c   1.000
_cell.angle_alpha   90.00
_cell.angle_beta   90.00
_cell.angle_gamma   90.00
#
_symmetry.space_group_name_H-M   'P 1'
#
loop_
_entity.id
_entity.type
_entity.pdbx_description
1 polymer ?
#
loop_
_entity_poly.entity_id
_entity_poly.type
_entity_poly.pdbx_seq_one_letter_code
_entity_poly.pdbx_strand_id
1 'polypeptide(L)'
;MNNINTENQYFSLQNFLGNWTEYSILLSFRQIEIIIGEALPEAAYKYQVWWVNSEISGSHASWWLDVGYEVTEVELGEFVNFRKI
;
A
#
# COMPACT_ATOMS: atom_id res chain seq x y z
N MET A 1 5.35 4.07 26.85
CA MET A 1 5.83 4.14 25.46
C MET A 1 4.65 3.81 24.55
N ASN A 2 4.15 4.80 23.81
CA ASN A 2 3.08 4.60 22.83
C ASN A 2 3.74 4.04 21.56
N ASN A 3 3.83 2.71 21.44
CA ASN A 3 4.23 2.09 20.18
C ASN A 3 3.06 2.21 19.21
N ILE A 4 3.23 3.10 18.26
CA ILE A 4 2.29 3.38 17.18
C ILE A 4 2.21 2.10 16.32
N ASN A 5 1.00 1.56 16.15
CA ASN A 5 0.68 0.31 15.44
C ASN A 5 1.00 0.31 13.93
N THR A 6 1.77 1.29 13.42
CA THR A 6 2.08 1.46 11.99
C THR A 6 2.90 0.31 11.40
N GLU A 7 3.74 -0.37 12.19
CA GLU A 7 4.50 -1.53 11.71
C GLU A 7 3.61 -2.74 11.40
N ASN A 8 2.44 -2.86 12.04
CA ASN A 8 1.59 -4.05 11.92
C ASN A 8 0.56 -3.94 10.78
N GLN A 9 0.16 -2.71 10.43
CA GLN A 9 -0.92 -2.43 9.47
C GLN A 9 -0.46 -2.67 8.02
N TYR A 10 0.68 -2.09 7.64
CA TYR A 10 1.21 -2.24 6.29
C TYR A 10 1.95 -3.56 6.07
N PHE A 11 2.34 -4.27 7.14
CA PHE A 11 2.82 -5.65 7.08
C PHE A 11 1.76 -6.61 6.51
N SER A 12 0.47 -6.36 6.78
CA SER A 12 -0.63 -7.17 6.21
C SER A 12 -0.75 -6.97 4.70
N LEU A 13 -0.59 -5.73 4.21
CA LEU A 13 -0.54 -5.42 2.79
C LEU A 13 0.70 -6.02 2.12
N GLN A 14 1.86 -5.91 2.77
CA GLN A 14 3.11 -6.52 2.32
C GLN A 14 2.98 -8.03 2.16
N ASN A 15 2.45 -8.74 3.18
CA ASN A 15 2.21 -10.19 3.09
C ASN A 15 1.20 -10.55 2.00
N PHE A 16 0.14 -9.77 1.84
CA PHE A 16 -0.86 -10.01 0.82
C PHE A 16 -0.26 -9.92 -0.58
N LEU A 17 0.52 -8.87 -0.86
CA LEU A 17 1.22 -8.69 -2.14
C LEU A 17 2.30 -9.77 -2.34
N GLY A 18 3.08 -10.10 -1.30
CA GLY A 18 4.11 -11.14 -1.36
C GLY A 18 3.58 -12.54 -1.69
N ASN A 19 2.35 -12.85 -1.30
CA ASN A 19 1.68 -14.12 -1.65
C ASN A 19 0.93 -14.06 -2.99
N TRP A 20 0.83 -12.89 -3.62
CA TRP A 20 0.13 -12.73 -4.89
C TRP A 20 1.00 -13.25 -6.05
N THR A 21 0.41 -14.13 -6.87
CA THR A 21 1.12 -14.84 -7.94
C THR A 21 1.06 -14.14 -9.28
N GLU A 22 0.08 -13.27 -9.50
CA GLU A 22 -0.07 -12.55 -10.77
C GLU A 22 0.86 -11.33 -10.85
N TYR A 23 1.12 -10.89 -12.07
CA TYR A 23 2.04 -9.78 -12.35
C TYR A 23 1.51 -8.41 -11.93
N SER A 24 0.19 -8.24 -11.88
CA SER A 24 -0.44 -7.01 -11.40
C SER A 24 -1.70 -7.30 -10.59
N ILE A 25 -2.06 -6.36 -9.73
CA ILE A 25 -3.26 -6.41 -8.91
C ILE A 25 -3.85 -5.02 -8.74
N LEU A 26 -5.14 -4.92 -9.04
CA LEU A 26 -5.93 -3.72 -8.84
C LEU A 26 -6.72 -3.85 -7.54
N LEU A 27 -6.41 -3.00 -6.57
CA LEU A 27 -7.07 -2.96 -5.27
C LEU A 27 -7.83 -1.65 -5.11
N SER A 28 -9.11 -1.74 -4.78
CA SER A 28 -9.87 -0.58 -4.33
C SER A 28 -9.37 -0.10 -2.97
N PHE A 29 -9.58 1.19 -2.67
CA PHE A 29 -9.23 1.75 -1.36
C PHE A 29 -9.87 0.95 -0.22
N ARG A 30 -11.13 0.55 -0.37
CA ARG A 30 -11.84 -0.30 0.59
C ARG A 30 -11.20 -1.68 0.77
N GLN A 31 -10.70 -2.30 -0.31
CA GLN A 31 -9.97 -3.57 -0.19
C GLN A 31 -8.66 -3.39 0.56
N ILE A 32 -7.94 -2.30 0.30
CA ILE A 32 -6.70 -1.96 1.02
C ILE A 32 -7.00 -1.76 2.51
N GLU A 33 -8.05 -1.03 2.85
CA GLU A 33 -8.50 -0.83 4.24
C GLU A 33 -8.83 -2.15 4.95
N ILE A 34 -9.49 -3.07 4.26
CA ILE A 34 -9.79 -4.41 4.79
C ILE A 34 -8.49 -5.20 5.02
N ILE A 35 -7.52 -5.10 4.11
CA ILE A 35 -6.24 -5.81 4.21
C ILE A 35 -5.41 -5.25 5.37
N ILE A 36 -5.33 -3.93 5.53
CA ILE A 36 -4.57 -3.30 6.62
C ILE A 36 -5.33 -3.29 7.95
N GLY A 37 -6.64 -3.54 7.93
CA GLY A 37 -7.52 -3.58 9.10
C GLY A 37 -7.93 -2.22 9.65
N GLU A 38 -7.66 -1.13 8.93
CA GLU A 38 -7.93 0.25 9.34
C GLU A 38 -8.31 1.12 8.14
N ALA A 39 -8.93 2.28 8.41
CA ALA A 39 -9.23 3.26 7.38
C ALA A 39 -7.95 3.93 6.85
N LEU A 40 -7.89 4.14 5.54
CA LEU A 40 -6.77 4.85 4.93
C LEU A 40 -6.80 6.32 5.38
N PRO A 41 -5.62 6.94 5.59
CA PRO A 41 -5.56 8.34 5.97
C PRO A 41 -6.14 9.22 4.85
N GLU A 42 -6.71 10.36 5.21
CA GLU A 42 -7.31 11.30 4.25
C GLU A 42 -6.31 11.74 3.15
N ALA A 43 -5.01 11.74 3.46
CA ALA A 43 -3.94 12.01 2.52
C ALA A 43 -3.89 11.00 1.35
N ALA A 44 -4.16 9.72 1.59
CA ALA A 44 -4.20 8.68 0.56
C ALA A 44 -5.30 8.96 -0.47
N TYR A 45 -6.42 9.55 -0.03
CA TYR A 45 -7.55 9.94 -0.88
C TYR A 45 -7.32 11.25 -1.62
N LYS A 46 -6.53 12.17 -1.06
CA LYS A 46 -6.33 13.52 -1.60
C LYS A 46 -5.10 13.65 -2.51
N TYR A 47 -4.08 12.85 -2.29
CA TYR A 47 -2.76 13.08 -2.86
C TYR A 47 -2.18 11.82 -3.49
N GLN A 48 -2.03 11.81 -4.82
CA GLN A 48 -1.34 10.71 -5.52
C GLN A 48 0.11 10.52 -5.04
N VAL A 49 0.76 11.60 -4.57
CA VAL A 49 2.12 11.53 -4.00
C VAL A 49 2.20 10.63 -2.77
N TRP A 50 1.08 10.38 -2.09
CA TRP A 50 1.02 9.42 -0.99
C TRP A 50 1.33 7.98 -1.44
N TRP A 51 1.01 7.66 -2.70
CA TRP A 51 1.21 6.35 -3.33
C TRP A 51 2.50 6.26 -4.15
N VAL A 52 3.30 7.32 -4.21
CA VAL A 52 4.54 7.33 -5.00
C VAL A 52 5.54 6.33 -4.43
N ASN A 53 6.20 5.59 -5.32
CA ASN A 53 7.25 4.62 -5.01
C ASN A 53 8.50 5.32 -4.46
N SER A 54 8.47 5.70 -3.18
CA SER A 54 9.59 6.31 -2.48
C SER A 54 10.22 5.31 -1.53
N GLU A 55 11.45 4.87 -1.85
CA GLU A 55 12.28 3.94 -1.06
C GLU A 55 12.92 4.60 0.18
N ILE A 56 12.50 5.82 0.56
CA ILE A 56 13.02 6.47 1.76
C ILE A 56 12.56 5.65 2.98
N SER A 57 13.50 5.17 3.81
CA SER A 57 13.16 4.36 4.99
C SER A 57 12.15 5.09 5.89
N GLY A 58 11.02 4.43 6.18
CA GLY A 58 9.87 5.02 6.90
C GLY A 58 8.79 5.62 6.01
N SER A 59 8.97 5.61 4.69
CA SER A 59 7.95 5.86 3.68
C SER A 59 6.91 4.74 3.66
N HIS A 60 5.64 5.08 3.45
CA HIS A 60 4.56 4.10 3.26
C HIS A 60 4.85 3.15 2.09
N ALA A 61 5.63 3.60 1.10
CA ALA A 61 5.95 2.81 -0.08
C ALA A 61 6.99 1.70 0.14
N SER A 62 7.78 1.76 1.21
CA SER A 62 8.76 0.70 1.48
C SER A 62 8.09 -0.66 1.64
N TRP A 63 6.87 -0.71 2.19
CA TRP A 63 6.17 -1.96 2.46
C TRP A 63 5.84 -2.79 1.21
N TRP A 64 5.41 -2.17 0.11
CA TRP A 64 5.15 -2.89 -1.13
C TRP A 64 6.41 -3.06 -1.98
N LEU A 65 7.34 -2.09 -1.93
CA LEU A 65 8.63 -2.18 -2.63
C LEU A 65 9.50 -3.32 -2.08
N ASP A 66 9.49 -3.55 -0.76
CA ASP A 66 10.24 -4.63 -0.09
C ASP A 66 9.80 -6.04 -0.53
N VAL A 67 8.56 -6.21 -1.02
CA VAL A 67 8.05 -7.46 -1.59
C VAL A 67 8.06 -7.47 -3.12
N GLY A 68 8.75 -6.52 -3.73
CA GLY A 68 8.93 -6.43 -5.16
C GLY A 68 7.66 -6.01 -5.90
N TYR A 69 6.84 -5.14 -5.31
CA TYR A 69 5.73 -4.51 -5.98
C TYR A 69 5.94 -2.99 -6.03
N GLU A 70 5.44 -2.36 -7.08
CA GLU A 70 5.38 -0.92 -7.24
C GLU A 70 3.97 -0.47 -7.60
N VAL A 71 3.61 0.76 -7.27
CA VAL A 71 2.37 1.37 -7.75
C VAL A 71 2.58 1.88 -9.18
N THR A 72 1.74 1.44 -10.12
CA THR A 72 1.80 1.90 -11.53
C THR A 72 0.66 2.85 -11.89
N GLU A 73 -0.47 2.77 -11.21
CA GLU A 73 -1.66 3.58 -11.49
C GLU A 73 -2.46 3.82 -10.20
N VAL A 74 -3.00 5.03 -10.05
CA VAL A 74 -3.82 5.42 -8.91
C VAL A 74 -4.96 6.31 -9.39
N GLU A 75 -6.18 5.82 -9.19
CA GLU A 75 -7.40 6.60 -9.30
C GLU A 75 -7.86 6.94 -7.87
N LEU A 76 -7.73 8.21 -7.48
CA LEU A 76 -7.94 8.65 -6.09
C LEU A 76 -9.36 8.32 -5.60
N GLY A 77 -9.45 7.56 -4.51
CA GLY A 77 -10.73 7.12 -3.93
C GLY A 77 -11.37 5.92 -4.62
N GLU A 78 -10.82 5.47 -5.75
CA GLU A 78 -11.34 4.33 -6.51
C GLU A 78 -10.41 3.13 -6.35
N PHE A 79 -9.20 3.17 -6.93
CA PHE A 79 -8.28 2.04 -6.94
C PHE A 79 -6.80 2.41 -7.04
N VAL A 80 -5.97 1.43 -6.69
CA VAL A 80 -4.52 1.44 -6.85
C VAL A 80 -4.11 0.15 -7.56
N ASN A 81 -3.31 0.28 -8.62
CA ASN A 81 -2.73 -0.84 -9.34
C ASN A 81 -1.29 -1.06 -8.88
N PHE A 82 -1.04 -2.23 -8.29
CA PHE A 82 0.30 -2.68 -7.93
C PHE A 82 0.81 -3.65 -8.99
N ARG A 83 2.06 -3.48 -9.40
CA ARG A 83 2.75 -4.34 -10.37
C ARG A 83 4.00 -4.92 -9.76
N LYS A 84 4.26 -6.20 -10.02
CA LYS A 84 5.48 -6.87 -9.60
C LYS A 84 6.70 -6.38 -10.40
N ILE A 85 7.81 -6.12 -9.72
CA ILE A 85 9.11 -5.72 -10.29
C ILE A 85 9.85 -6.95 -10.83
#